data_AF-A0AA44WQ39-F1
#
_entry.id   AF-A0AA44WQ39-F1
#
_cell.length_a   1.000
_cell.length_b   1.000
_cell.length_c   1.000
_cell.angle_alpha   90.00
_cell.angle_beta   90.00
_cell.angle_gamma   90.00
#
_symmetry.space_group_name_H-M   'P 1'
#
loop_
_entity.id
_entity.type
_entity.pdbx_description
1 polymer ?
#
loop_
_entity_poly.entity_id
_entity_poly.type
_entity_poly.pdbx_seq_one_letter_code
_entity_poly.pdbx_strand_id
1 'polypeptide(L)'
;MQIPPQINQQARLNATFVVRADKTDDADGDEGIITQNGRLLPSSKTLTPFWRPADEWENPIWGWVVINYANTGIQLFLPDGTFYREVRLAGPSGAQTSPEWLPFRPPKAGDDLPKKPEMQQLQLLVQRLGGDPKFLHAFWNMIETSTSEMDAAAAPEAYAEFASALIGRPLALVYAGWSLELAADALVSQADGEQEEEDGDSKTRPRKPPHGLLPGTGNEQYSFGVKIGDRQRGFDGLVGYFECRESLSPEDTKDLGLALKSIHSDFAPGGNEVEEDPDHLPPVAHSKLVHLNAYYESPEPRHVVDAEEYARRHNARLQVFGALTDPFVPLHVYSGILPVRELSLPPWTWQGALARMKAFFHAGPIIVTKDVANFDDNRELAPGVAITLPDVKHEEGAVGLPAVAGGDWAWLQPYYPGEAKQPPAEDDGGRASDGPVVPPAPIEALERYMALPVPAEDERARFDRGPYTALEGYLMMVGREKKSKT
;
A
#
# COMPACT_ATOMS: atom_id res chain seq x y z
N MET A 1 -12.05 45.97 -1.62
CA MET A 1 -12.75 44.67 -1.60
C MET A 1 -11.75 43.65 -2.09
N GLN A 2 -11.22 42.79 -1.21
CA GLN A 2 -10.25 41.76 -1.61
C GLN A 2 -11.06 40.52 -1.98
N ILE A 3 -11.12 40.22 -3.27
CA ILE A 3 -11.76 39.01 -3.76
C ILE A 3 -10.79 37.86 -3.43
N PRO A 4 -11.24 36.78 -2.75
CA PRO A 4 -10.38 35.63 -2.53
C PRO A 4 -9.91 35.05 -3.87
N PRO A 5 -8.73 34.42 -3.92
CA PRO A 5 -8.26 33.77 -5.14
C PRO A 5 -9.32 32.78 -5.64
N GLN A 6 -9.71 32.90 -6.90
CA GLN A 6 -10.69 32.02 -7.53
C GLN A 6 -10.43 31.94 -9.04
N ILE A 7 -10.82 30.82 -9.65
CA ILE A 7 -10.90 30.71 -11.10
C ILE A 7 -12.18 31.41 -11.53
N ASN A 8 -12.09 32.40 -12.42
CA ASN A 8 -13.23 33.20 -12.89
C ASN A 8 -14.10 32.46 -13.93
N GLN A 9 -14.25 31.15 -13.78
CA GLN A 9 -15.12 30.27 -14.55
C GLN A 9 -15.38 29.00 -13.73
N GLN A 10 -16.43 28.25 -14.08
CA GLN A 10 -16.74 27.01 -13.39
C GLN A 10 -15.60 26.00 -13.56
N ALA A 11 -15.07 25.54 -12.43
CA ALA A 11 -14.02 24.54 -12.35
C ALA A 11 -14.31 23.58 -11.20
N ARG A 12 -13.82 22.35 -11.31
CA ARG A 12 -13.93 21.33 -10.28
C ARG A 12 -12.58 20.70 -9.98
N LEU A 13 -12.31 20.53 -8.69
CA LEU A 13 -11.28 19.62 -8.22
C LEU A 13 -11.90 18.23 -8.21
N ASN A 14 -11.35 17.34 -9.03
CA ASN A 14 -11.70 15.93 -9.05
C ASN A 14 -10.78 15.19 -8.08
N ALA A 15 -11.37 14.27 -7.33
CA ALA A 15 -10.69 13.37 -6.42
C ALA A 15 -11.35 12.00 -6.58
N THR A 16 -10.55 10.96 -6.80
CA THR A 16 -11.06 9.60 -6.93
C THR A 16 -10.04 8.58 -6.46
N PHE A 17 -10.51 7.44 -5.97
CA PHE A 17 -9.67 6.24 -5.92
C PHE A 17 -9.45 5.72 -7.33
N VAL A 18 -8.30 5.12 -7.59
CA VAL A 18 -7.93 4.61 -8.92
C VAL A 18 -7.45 3.16 -8.85
N VAL A 19 -7.56 2.48 -9.98
CA VAL A 19 -6.98 1.15 -10.23
C VAL A 19 -6.16 1.18 -11.51
N ARG A 20 -5.32 0.17 -11.71
CA ARG A 20 -4.58 0.01 -12.96
C ARG A 20 -5.56 -0.34 -14.08
N ALA A 21 -5.39 0.27 -15.25
CA ALA A 21 -6.12 -0.19 -16.43
C ALA A 21 -5.55 -1.54 -16.88
N ASP A 22 -6.44 -2.49 -17.21
CA ASP A 22 -6.03 -3.81 -17.66
C ASP A 22 -5.44 -3.75 -19.07
N LYS A 23 -4.42 -4.58 -19.34
CA LYS A 23 -3.82 -4.71 -20.69
C LYS A 23 -4.83 -5.21 -21.74
N THR A 24 -5.93 -5.82 -21.31
CA THR A 24 -6.93 -6.43 -22.20
C THR A 24 -7.92 -5.45 -22.79
N ASP A 25 -7.93 -4.18 -22.36
CA ASP A 25 -8.70 -3.15 -23.05
C ASP A 25 -8.06 -2.77 -24.40
N ASP A 26 -6.83 -3.21 -24.70
CA ASP A 26 -6.22 -3.03 -26.02
C ASP A 26 -5.28 -4.21 -26.37
N ALA A 27 -5.87 -5.26 -26.94
CA ALA A 27 -5.12 -6.14 -27.83
C ALA A 27 -4.86 -5.37 -29.13
N ASP A 28 -3.76 -4.63 -29.19
CA ASP A 28 -2.88 -4.59 -30.35
C ASP A 28 -1.56 -3.95 -29.92
N GLY A 29 -0.51 -4.78 -29.90
CA GLY A 29 0.81 -4.40 -29.44
C GLY A 29 1.39 -3.29 -30.29
N ASP A 30 1.55 -2.10 -29.69
CA ASP A 30 2.61 -1.18 -30.08
C ASP A 30 3.07 -0.39 -28.86
N GLU A 31 4.36 -0.51 -28.56
CA GLU A 31 5.01 0.13 -27.41
C GLU A 31 4.93 1.66 -27.52
N GLY A 32 4.27 2.31 -26.55
CA GLY A 32 4.06 3.75 -26.50
C GLY A 32 4.44 4.36 -25.16
N ILE A 33 5.44 5.25 -25.18
CA ILE A 33 5.98 6.00 -24.04
C ILE A 33 4.95 7.03 -23.53
N ILE A 34 4.80 7.09 -22.20
CA ILE A 34 3.90 7.98 -21.45
C ILE A 34 4.56 9.33 -21.17
N THR A 35 3.76 10.41 -21.16
CA THR A 35 4.10 11.67 -20.47
C THR A 35 2.88 12.17 -19.67
N GLN A 36 2.95 12.18 -18.34
CA GLN A 36 2.14 13.03 -17.47
C GLN A 36 2.74 14.45 -17.44
N ASN A 37 1.96 15.46 -17.03
CA ASN A 37 2.29 16.91 -16.96
C ASN A 37 1.82 17.79 -18.13
N GLY A 38 0.67 17.50 -18.75
CA GLY A 38 -0.07 18.53 -19.50
C GLY A 38 0.59 19.04 -20.80
N ARG A 39 1.67 18.43 -21.29
CA ARG A 39 2.21 18.73 -22.62
C ARG A 39 1.47 17.94 -23.71
N LEU A 40 0.91 18.66 -24.67
CA LEU A 40 0.24 18.11 -25.86
C LEU A 40 1.24 17.32 -26.72
N LEU A 41 0.98 16.02 -26.93
CA LEU A 41 1.68 15.20 -27.92
C LEU A 41 0.84 15.06 -29.22
N PRO A 42 1.47 14.83 -30.39
CA PRO A 42 0.80 14.78 -31.69
C PRO A 42 -0.22 13.63 -31.79
N SER A 43 -1.31 13.90 -32.51
CA SER A 43 -2.59 13.17 -32.53
C SER A 43 -2.61 11.81 -33.25
N SER A 44 -1.59 10.96 -33.15
CA SER A 44 -1.57 9.70 -33.92
C SER A 44 -1.16 8.42 -33.17
N LYS A 45 -1.18 8.40 -31.83
CA LYS A 45 -1.00 7.17 -31.06
C LYS A 45 -2.06 7.09 -29.98
N THR A 46 -2.89 6.07 -30.04
CA THR A 46 -3.97 5.74 -29.10
C THR A 46 -3.41 5.63 -27.68
N LEU A 47 -4.02 6.36 -26.76
CA LEU A 47 -3.51 6.63 -25.42
C LEU A 47 -4.08 5.61 -24.41
N THR A 48 -3.38 4.59 -23.93
CA THR A 48 -3.94 3.81 -22.80
C THR A 48 -3.52 4.43 -21.46
N PRO A 49 -4.43 5.05 -20.68
CA PRO A 49 -4.10 5.57 -19.37
C PRO A 49 -3.83 4.39 -18.47
N PHE A 50 -2.63 4.36 -17.90
CA PHE A 50 -2.23 3.30 -16.96
C PHE A 50 -3.12 3.26 -15.71
N TRP A 51 -3.74 4.37 -15.34
CA TRP A 51 -4.63 4.50 -14.19
C TRP A 51 -6.02 4.95 -14.66
N ARG A 52 -7.06 4.39 -14.04
CA ARG A 52 -8.44 4.84 -14.21
C ARG A 52 -9.15 4.92 -12.86
N PRO A 53 -10.21 5.74 -12.72
CA PRO A 53 -11.08 5.70 -11.56
C PRO A 53 -11.52 4.26 -11.27
N ALA A 54 -11.53 3.90 -9.99
CA ALA A 54 -12.04 2.61 -9.54
C ALA A 54 -13.57 2.58 -9.70
N ASP A 55 -14.10 1.49 -10.25
CA ASP A 55 -15.53 1.26 -10.30
C ASP A 55 -16.08 0.85 -8.93
N GLU A 56 -17.40 0.87 -8.77
CA GLU A 56 -18.09 0.58 -7.50
C GLU A 56 -17.79 -0.82 -6.91
N TRP A 57 -17.28 -1.73 -7.73
CA TRP A 57 -17.00 -3.13 -7.39
C TRP A 57 -15.51 -3.46 -7.34
N GLU A 58 -14.65 -2.46 -7.52
CA GLU A 58 -13.20 -2.64 -7.54
C GLU A 58 -12.57 -2.13 -6.25
N ASN A 59 -11.54 -2.84 -5.79
CA ASN A 59 -10.85 -2.49 -4.56
C ASN A 59 -9.60 -1.65 -4.88
N PRO A 60 -9.55 -0.36 -4.51
CA PRO A 60 -8.37 0.47 -4.76
C PRO A 60 -7.22 0.19 -3.78
N ILE A 61 -7.44 -0.70 -2.79
CA ILE A 61 -6.45 -1.09 -1.79
C ILE A 61 -5.48 -2.09 -2.44
N TRP A 62 -4.19 -1.79 -2.41
CA TRP A 62 -3.13 -2.68 -2.91
C TRP A 62 -2.35 -3.40 -1.79
N GLY A 63 -2.63 -3.08 -0.53
CA GLY A 63 -2.11 -3.81 0.62
C GLY A 63 -2.52 -3.18 1.95
N TRP A 64 -2.09 -3.79 3.04
CA TRP A 64 -2.31 -3.29 4.39
C TRP A 64 -1.03 -3.30 5.20
N VAL A 65 -0.93 -2.33 6.10
CA VAL A 65 0.17 -2.18 7.05
C VAL A 65 -0.40 -2.22 8.46
N VAL A 66 0.15 -3.09 9.31
CA VAL A 66 -0.19 -3.15 10.74
C VAL A 66 1.11 -3.07 11.54
N ILE A 67 1.16 -2.16 12.50
CA ILE A 67 2.25 -2.12 13.46
C ILE A 67 2.03 -3.18 14.54
N ASN A 68 3.06 -4.00 14.77
CA ASN A 68 3.15 -4.91 15.89
C ASN A 68 4.12 -4.35 16.94
N TYR A 69 3.57 -3.69 17.96
CA TYR A 69 4.35 -3.10 19.05
C TYR A 69 5.10 -4.12 19.90
N ALA A 70 4.66 -5.38 19.94
CA ALA A 70 5.28 -6.40 20.80
C ALA A 70 6.70 -6.79 20.35
N ASN A 71 6.99 -6.70 19.06
CA ASN A 71 8.27 -7.10 18.47
C ASN A 71 8.89 -6.03 17.55
N THR A 72 8.39 -4.80 17.59
CA THR A 72 8.82 -3.69 16.70
C THR A 72 8.76 -4.06 15.22
N GLY A 73 7.69 -4.77 14.83
CA GLY A 73 7.49 -5.34 13.50
C GLY A 73 6.38 -4.67 12.69
N ILE A 74 6.61 -4.49 11.40
CA ILE A 74 5.59 -4.04 10.45
C ILE A 74 5.06 -5.28 9.73
N GLN A 75 3.81 -5.61 9.98
CA GLN A 75 3.10 -6.70 9.33
C GLN A 75 2.41 -6.20 8.06
N LEU A 76 2.59 -6.93 6.98
CA LEU A 76 2.08 -6.58 5.67
C LEU A 76 1.08 -7.64 5.23
N PHE A 77 -0.08 -7.20 4.76
CA PHE A 77 -1.15 -8.06 4.28
C PHE A 77 -1.53 -7.67 2.85
N LEU A 78 -1.99 -8.67 2.10
CA LEU A 78 -2.55 -8.48 0.77
C LEU A 78 -3.88 -7.71 0.82
N PRO A 79 -4.39 -7.17 -0.31
CA PRO A 79 -5.65 -6.42 -0.35
C PRO A 79 -6.84 -7.10 0.35
N ASP A 80 -6.90 -8.43 0.29
CA ASP A 80 -7.96 -9.24 0.88
C ASP A 80 -7.77 -9.53 2.38
N GLY A 81 -6.72 -8.99 3.02
CA GLY A 81 -6.39 -9.20 4.43
C GLY A 81 -5.60 -10.48 4.72
N THR A 82 -5.16 -11.22 3.70
CA THR A 82 -4.28 -12.38 3.89
C THR A 82 -2.89 -11.92 4.31
N PHE A 83 -2.35 -12.50 5.38
CA PHE A 83 -1.00 -12.20 5.87
C PHE A 83 0.04 -12.54 4.80
N TYR A 84 0.93 -11.58 4.50
CA TYR A 84 2.01 -11.77 3.54
C TYR A 84 3.34 -12.00 4.23
N ARG A 85 3.80 -11.07 5.08
CA ARG A 85 5.06 -11.20 5.84
C ARG A 85 5.22 -10.08 6.86
N GLU A 86 6.30 -10.13 7.62
CA GLU A 86 6.70 -9.11 8.59
C GLU A 86 8.10 -8.56 8.29
N VAL A 87 8.30 -7.26 8.51
CA VAL A 87 9.62 -6.61 8.52
C VAL A 87 9.87 -6.00 9.89
N ARG A 88 10.93 -6.41 10.58
CA ARG A 88 11.22 -6.02 11.97
C ARG A 88 12.42 -5.09 12.08
N LEU A 89 12.37 -4.15 13.01
CA LEU A 89 13.52 -3.39 13.49
C LEU A 89 14.42 -4.28 14.37
N ALA A 90 15.07 -5.25 13.74
CA ALA A 90 15.83 -6.28 14.44
C ALA A 90 17.06 -6.74 13.66
N GLY A 91 17.94 -7.46 14.35
CA GLY A 91 19.12 -8.11 13.77
C GLY A 91 20.33 -7.19 13.54
N PRO A 92 21.47 -7.76 13.12
CA PRO A 92 22.73 -7.02 12.98
C PRO A 92 22.68 -5.92 11.91
N SER A 93 21.85 -6.09 10.89
CA SER A 93 21.60 -5.12 9.83
C SER A 93 20.68 -3.98 10.27
N GLY A 94 20.02 -4.07 11.42
CA GLY A 94 19.01 -3.10 11.87
C GLY A 94 17.64 -3.25 11.21
N ALA A 95 17.52 -4.13 10.22
CA ALA A 95 16.26 -4.54 9.61
C ALA A 95 16.31 -6.04 9.32
N GLN A 96 15.23 -6.75 9.64
CA GLN A 96 15.08 -8.18 9.36
C GLN A 96 13.74 -8.43 8.65
N THR A 97 13.81 -8.95 7.43
CA THR A 97 12.63 -9.33 6.65
C THR A 97 12.35 -10.81 6.87
N SER A 98 11.13 -11.16 7.27
CA SER A 98 10.74 -12.57 7.36
C SER A 98 10.63 -13.19 5.95
N PRO A 99 10.82 -14.52 5.83
CA PRO A 99 10.40 -15.24 4.64
C PRO A 99 8.94 -14.95 4.29
N GLU A 100 8.60 -15.11 3.02
CA GLU A 100 7.23 -14.91 2.55
C GLU A 100 6.30 -15.92 3.21
N TRP A 101 5.11 -15.47 3.59
CA TRP A 101 4.00 -16.25 4.16
C TRP A 101 4.25 -16.84 5.55
N LEU A 102 5.48 -16.80 6.08
CA LEU A 102 5.83 -17.37 7.38
C LEU A 102 4.92 -16.83 8.49
N PRO A 103 4.19 -17.68 9.23
CA PRO A 103 4.39 -19.12 9.48
C PRO A 103 3.57 -20.04 8.56
N PHE A 104 2.77 -19.48 7.66
CA PHE A 104 1.92 -20.22 6.75
C PHE A 104 2.71 -20.69 5.52
N ARG A 105 2.25 -21.78 4.91
CA ARG A 105 2.78 -22.16 3.60
C ARG A 105 2.45 -21.12 2.54
N PRO A 106 3.32 -20.92 1.54
CA PRO A 106 2.93 -20.18 0.35
C PRO A 106 1.66 -20.79 -0.29
N PRO A 107 0.82 -19.97 -0.94
CA PRO A 107 -0.26 -20.46 -1.81
C PRO A 107 0.27 -21.48 -2.83
N LYS A 108 -0.59 -22.38 -3.32
CA LYS A 108 -0.14 -23.51 -4.16
C LYS A 108 0.38 -22.99 -5.51
N ALA A 109 1.43 -23.61 -6.03
CA ALA A 109 1.96 -23.30 -7.36
C ALA A 109 0.86 -23.52 -8.42
N GLY A 110 0.33 -22.42 -8.96
CA GLY A 110 -0.86 -22.41 -9.81
C GLY A 110 -1.85 -21.30 -9.43
N ASP A 111 -1.78 -20.79 -8.20
CA ASP A 111 -2.51 -19.58 -7.81
C ASP A 111 -1.86 -18.37 -8.51
N ASP A 112 -2.66 -17.56 -9.22
CA ASP A 112 -2.18 -16.34 -9.89
C ASP A 112 -1.76 -15.21 -8.92
N LEU A 113 -1.83 -15.45 -7.60
CA LEU A 113 -1.47 -14.48 -6.57
C LEU A 113 -0.10 -13.80 -6.79
N PRO A 114 1.02 -14.53 -7.01
CA PRO A 114 2.34 -13.93 -7.24
C PRO A 114 2.43 -13.05 -8.50
N LYS A 115 1.47 -13.19 -9.42
CA LYS A 115 1.42 -12.43 -10.68
C LYS A 115 0.54 -11.19 -10.58
N LYS A 116 -0.21 -11.00 -9.49
CA LYS A 116 -1.05 -9.83 -9.31
C LYS A 116 -0.20 -8.57 -9.11
N PRO A 117 -0.47 -7.46 -9.83
CA PRO A 117 0.28 -6.20 -9.68
C PRO A 117 0.30 -5.67 -8.24
N GLU A 118 -0.76 -5.88 -7.47
CA GLU A 118 -0.86 -5.40 -6.09
C GLU A 118 0.16 -6.11 -5.19
N MET A 119 0.32 -7.43 -5.36
CA MET A 119 1.29 -8.22 -4.59
C MET A 119 2.72 -7.83 -4.97
N GLN A 120 2.99 -7.59 -6.25
CA GLN A 120 4.29 -7.10 -6.72
C GLN A 120 4.59 -5.70 -6.16
N GLN A 121 3.61 -4.80 -6.13
CA GLN A 121 3.76 -3.47 -5.52
C GLN A 121 4.09 -3.59 -4.02
N LEU A 122 3.39 -4.48 -3.32
CA LEU A 122 3.65 -4.76 -1.90
C LEU A 122 5.05 -5.35 -1.68
N GLN A 123 5.51 -6.20 -2.59
CA GLN A 123 6.87 -6.76 -2.54
C GLN A 123 7.94 -5.68 -2.72
N LEU A 124 7.72 -4.67 -3.58
CA LEU A 124 8.63 -3.53 -3.71
C LEU A 124 8.70 -2.71 -2.42
N LEU A 125 7.56 -2.50 -1.74
CA LEU A 125 7.52 -1.85 -0.43
C LEU A 125 8.27 -2.67 0.63
N VAL A 126 8.08 -3.99 0.66
CA VAL A 126 8.86 -4.91 1.51
C VAL A 126 10.35 -4.75 1.27
N GLN A 127 10.79 -4.74 0.00
CA GLN A 127 12.21 -4.62 -0.34
C GLN A 127 12.77 -3.28 0.14
N ARG A 128 12.00 -2.20 0.03
CA ARG A 128 12.39 -0.89 0.56
C ARG A 128 12.54 -0.90 2.08
N LEU A 129 11.55 -1.44 2.80
CA LEU A 129 11.54 -1.56 4.25
C LEU A 129 12.69 -2.45 4.76
N GLY A 130 12.89 -3.62 4.14
CA GLY A 130 13.90 -4.59 4.54
C GLY A 130 15.32 -4.22 4.14
N GLY A 131 15.48 -3.49 3.03
CA GLY A 131 16.78 -3.14 2.45
C GLY A 131 17.41 -1.86 3.04
N ASP A 132 16.62 -1.01 3.68
CA ASP A 132 17.10 0.24 4.29
C ASP A 132 16.58 0.42 5.72
N PRO A 133 17.40 0.14 6.73
CA PRO A 133 17.04 0.30 8.14
C PRO A 133 16.62 1.72 8.52
N LYS A 134 17.18 2.75 7.86
CA LYS A 134 16.79 4.14 8.12
C LYS A 134 15.38 4.40 7.62
N PHE A 135 15.03 3.84 6.46
CA PHE A 135 13.68 3.93 5.93
C PHE A 135 12.70 3.18 6.82
N LEU A 136 13.00 1.95 7.24
CA LEU A 136 12.17 1.19 8.16
C LEU A 136 11.88 1.96 9.46
N HIS A 137 12.92 2.50 10.09
CA HIS A 137 12.78 3.24 11.34
C HIS A 137 12.00 4.54 11.16
N ALA A 138 12.23 5.29 10.07
CA ALA A 138 11.48 6.50 9.79
C ALA A 138 10.00 6.20 9.48
N PHE A 139 9.73 5.15 8.70
CA PHE A 139 8.39 4.69 8.35
C PHE A 139 7.61 4.21 9.59
N TRP A 140 8.26 3.48 10.49
CA TRP A 140 7.71 3.11 11.80
C TRP A 140 7.33 4.36 12.61
N ASN A 141 8.26 5.29 12.80
CA ASN A 141 8.03 6.50 13.59
C ASN A 141 6.91 7.38 13.01
N MET A 142 6.82 7.46 11.68
CA MET A 142 5.75 8.18 11.00
C MET A 142 4.37 7.60 11.36
N ILE A 143 4.21 6.28 11.31
CA ILE A 143 2.95 5.61 11.67
C ILE A 143 2.66 5.71 13.17
N GLU A 144 3.67 5.56 14.02
CA GLU A 144 3.51 5.69 15.47
C GLU A 144 3.05 7.11 15.84
N THR A 145 3.70 8.12 15.26
CA THR A 145 3.33 9.53 15.46
C THR A 145 1.93 9.80 14.92
N SER A 146 1.62 9.36 13.71
CA SER A 146 0.29 9.58 13.12
C SER A 146 -0.81 8.93 13.94
N THR A 147 -0.61 7.69 14.38
CA THR A 147 -1.59 6.96 15.20
C THR A 147 -1.85 7.72 16.51
N SER A 148 -0.79 8.14 17.21
CA SER A 148 -0.94 8.86 18.48
C SER A 148 -1.68 10.20 18.38
N GLU A 149 -1.65 10.83 17.20
CA GLU A 149 -2.28 12.14 16.95
C GLU A 149 -3.66 12.01 16.28
N MET A 150 -3.87 10.96 15.47
CA MET A 150 -5.13 10.63 14.82
C MET A 150 -6.13 9.95 15.75
N ASP A 151 -5.71 9.47 16.92
CA ASP A 151 -6.59 8.86 17.94
C ASP A 151 -7.74 9.78 18.40
N ALA A 152 -7.74 11.06 18.02
CA ALA A 152 -8.90 11.94 18.16
C ALA A 152 -10.11 11.53 17.29
N ALA A 153 -9.90 10.88 16.14
CA ALA A 153 -10.95 10.26 15.34
C ALA A 153 -11.15 8.82 15.82
N ALA A 154 -12.17 8.64 16.68
CA ALA A 154 -12.53 7.32 17.20
C ALA A 154 -12.75 6.35 16.03
N ALA A 155 -12.04 5.22 16.05
CA ALA A 155 -12.35 4.10 15.16
C ALA A 155 -13.83 3.71 15.36
N PRO A 156 -14.55 3.31 14.30
CA PRO A 156 -15.94 2.87 14.43
C PRO A 156 -16.07 1.80 15.52
N GLU A 157 -17.13 1.81 16.33
CA GLU A 157 -17.32 0.77 17.38
C GLU A 157 -17.23 -0.65 16.79
N ALA A 158 -17.69 -0.84 15.55
CA ALA A 158 -17.57 -2.08 14.81
C ALA A 158 -16.12 -2.57 14.64
N TYR A 159 -15.12 -1.68 14.69
CA TYR A 159 -13.72 -2.06 14.62
C TYR A 159 -13.27 -2.86 15.84
N ALA A 160 -13.79 -2.54 17.03
CA ALA A 160 -13.46 -3.25 18.27
C ALA A 160 -13.90 -4.73 18.25
N GLU A 161 -14.77 -5.12 17.32
CA GLU A 161 -15.19 -6.51 17.13
C GLU A 161 -14.16 -7.35 16.35
N PHE A 162 -13.21 -6.73 15.64
CA PHE A 162 -12.18 -7.46 14.88
C PHE A 162 -10.96 -7.80 15.75
N ALA A 163 -10.39 -8.99 15.54
CA ALA A 163 -9.18 -9.42 16.23
C ALA A 163 -7.97 -8.50 15.95
N SER A 164 -7.95 -7.82 14.81
CA SER A 164 -6.92 -6.84 14.45
C SER A 164 -6.86 -5.64 15.41
N ALA A 165 -7.97 -5.30 16.08
CA ALA A 165 -8.02 -4.24 17.10
C ALA A 165 -7.06 -4.47 18.28
N LEU A 166 -6.64 -5.71 18.52
CA LEU A 166 -5.70 -6.05 19.59
C LEU A 166 -4.23 -5.85 19.20
N ILE A 167 -3.91 -5.87 17.90
CA ILE A 167 -2.53 -5.75 17.41
C ILE A 167 -2.18 -4.28 17.23
N GLY A 168 -3.11 -3.53 16.64
CA GLY A 168 -2.92 -2.15 16.23
C GLY A 168 -3.88 -1.78 15.10
N ARG A 169 -4.01 -0.47 14.87
CA ARG A 169 -4.88 0.10 13.83
C ARG A 169 -4.32 -0.26 12.43
N PRO A 170 -5.04 -1.01 11.59
CA PRO A 170 -4.61 -1.33 10.24
C PRO A 170 -4.72 -0.10 9.36
N LEU A 171 -3.65 0.19 8.62
CA LEU A 171 -3.61 1.24 7.62
C LEU A 171 -3.72 0.63 6.23
N ALA A 172 -4.56 1.23 5.39
CA ALA A 172 -4.75 0.82 4.01
C ALA A 172 -3.72 1.50 3.12
N LEU A 173 -3.12 0.72 2.22
CA LEU A 173 -2.34 1.23 1.10
C LEU A 173 -3.26 1.32 -0.12
N VAL A 174 -3.50 2.53 -0.62
CA VAL A 174 -4.47 2.81 -1.69
C VAL A 174 -3.83 3.56 -2.84
N TYR A 175 -4.44 3.53 -4.01
CA TYR A 175 -4.16 4.50 -5.07
C TYR A 175 -5.25 5.57 -5.12
N ALA A 176 -4.85 6.83 -5.16
CA ALA A 176 -5.75 7.97 -5.30
C ALA A 176 -5.24 8.92 -6.39
N GLY A 177 -6.17 9.58 -7.09
CA GLY A 177 -5.86 10.50 -8.16
C GLY A 177 -6.63 11.80 -8.05
N TRP A 178 -5.98 12.89 -8.44
CA TRP A 178 -6.56 14.23 -8.46
C TRP A 178 -6.37 14.91 -9.80
N SER A 179 -7.33 15.74 -10.18
CA SER A 179 -7.22 16.58 -11.38
C SER A 179 -8.05 17.86 -11.23
N LEU A 180 -7.70 18.89 -11.99
CA LEU A 180 -8.39 20.18 -11.98
C LEU A 180 -9.05 20.42 -13.34
N GLU A 181 -10.36 20.37 -13.39
CA GLU A 181 -11.10 20.41 -14.66
C GLU A 181 -11.95 21.68 -14.76
N LEU A 182 -11.95 22.28 -15.95
CA LEU A 182 -12.82 23.39 -16.30
C LEU A 182 -14.12 22.86 -16.93
N ALA A 183 -15.25 23.50 -16.64
CA ALA A 183 -16.54 23.11 -17.22
C ALA A 183 -16.69 23.49 -18.71
N ALA A 184 -15.86 24.42 -19.19
CA ALA A 184 -15.83 24.90 -20.55
C ALA A 184 -14.39 25.30 -20.92
N ASP A 185 -14.18 25.61 -22.19
CA ASP A 185 -12.91 26.17 -22.67
C ASP A 185 -12.52 27.43 -21.88
N ALA A 186 -11.24 27.77 -21.86
CA ALA A 186 -10.76 28.94 -21.11
C ALA A 186 -11.37 30.22 -21.66
N LEU A 187 -11.94 31.04 -20.76
CA LEU A 187 -12.43 32.35 -21.14
C LEU A 187 -11.27 33.25 -21.61
N VAL A 188 -11.53 34.00 -22.68
CA VAL A 188 -10.58 34.96 -23.24
C VAL A 188 -10.92 36.36 -22.73
N SER A 189 -9.89 37.11 -22.33
CA SER A 189 -10.03 38.51 -21.91
C SER A 189 -10.79 39.32 -22.98
N GLN A 190 -11.72 40.15 -22.52
CA GLN A 190 -12.46 41.12 -23.35
C GLN A 190 -12.03 42.56 -23.01
N ALA A 191 -10.88 42.74 -22.35
CA ALA A 191 -10.40 44.05 -21.96
C ALA A 191 -9.92 44.85 -23.18
N ASP A 192 -10.45 46.06 -23.35
CA ASP A 192 -10.02 47.00 -24.39
C ASP A 192 -8.54 47.38 -24.16
N GLY A 193 -7.67 47.08 -25.14
CA GLY A 193 -6.24 47.41 -25.09
C GLY A 193 -5.26 46.23 -25.25
N GLU A 194 -5.74 44.99 -25.34
CA GLU A 194 -4.91 43.81 -25.68
C GLU A 194 -4.63 43.65 -27.19
N GLN A 195 -4.74 44.75 -27.95
CA GLN A 195 -4.44 44.81 -29.37
C GLN A 195 -2.92 44.98 -29.62
N GLU A 196 -2.42 44.11 -30.50
CA GLU A 196 -1.24 44.26 -31.37
C GLU A 196 0.11 43.75 -30.85
N GLU A 197 0.44 42.51 -31.25
CA GLU A 197 1.78 42.22 -31.76
C GLU A 197 1.71 42.26 -33.30
N GLU A 198 2.45 43.19 -33.92
CA GLU A 198 2.75 43.17 -35.35
C GLU A 198 3.75 42.04 -35.65
N ASP A 199 3.24 40.82 -35.84
CA ASP A 199 3.97 39.85 -36.66
C ASP A 199 3.95 40.39 -38.08
N GLY A 200 5.13 40.59 -38.69
CA GLY A 200 5.37 41.27 -39.98
C GLY A 200 4.71 40.67 -41.23
N ASP A 201 3.62 39.91 -41.08
CA ASP A 201 2.76 39.37 -42.11
C ASP A 201 1.27 39.56 -41.73
N SER A 202 0.79 40.81 -41.78
CA SER A 202 -0.62 41.26 -41.96
C SER A 202 -1.77 40.52 -41.25
N LYS A 203 -1.56 39.86 -40.10
CA LYS A 203 -2.63 39.29 -39.27
C LYS A 203 -2.43 39.69 -37.81
N THR A 204 -3.16 40.71 -37.37
CA THR A 204 -3.26 41.16 -35.98
C THR A 204 -3.72 40.00 -35.09
N ARG A 205 -2.87 39.55 -34.16
CA ARG A 205 -3.22 38.55 -33.13
C ARG A 205 -3.41 39.26 -31.79
N PRO A 206 -4.41 38.87 -30.98
CA PRO A 206 -4.55 39.38 -29.62
C PRO A 206 -3.32 38.98 -28.80
N ARG A 207 -2.82 39.92 -27.98
CA ARG A 207 -1.65 39.69 -27.12
C ARG A 207 -1.97 38.58 -26.12
N LYS A 208 -1.13 37.55 -26.05
CA LYS A 208 -1.31 36.48 -25.07
C LYS A 208 -1.03 36.98 -23.65
N PRO A 209 -1.88 36.64 -22.66
CA PRO A 209 -1.57 36.94 -21.27
C PRO A 209 -0.32 36.16 -20.82
N PRO A 210 0.43 36.66 -19.81
CA PRO A 210 1.59 35.95 -19.29
C PRO A 210 1.26 34.52 -18.83
N HIS A 211 0.06 34.32 -18.26
CA HIS A 211 -0.42 33.01 -17.83
C HIS A 211 -1.82 32.75 -18.37
N GLY A 212 -2.07 31.52 -18.83
CA GLY A 212 -3.36 31.03 -19.29
C GLY A 212 -3.85 29.86 -18.44
N LEU A 213 -5.16 29.62 -18.42
CA LEU A 213 -5.73 28.46 -17.69
C LEU A 213 -5.47 27.14 -18.42
N LEU A 214 -5.50 27.16 -19.76
CA LEU A 214 -5.25 25.99 -20.61
C LEU A 214 -3.98 26.15 -21.44
N PRO A 215 -3.35 25.06 -21.90
CA PRO A 215 -2.18 25.12 -22.76
C PRO A 215 -2.43 26.01 -24.00
N GLY A 216 -1.53 26.96 -24.26
CA GLY A 216 -1.59 27.84 -25.43
C GLY A 216 -2.46 29.09 -25.28
N THR A 217 -3.25 29.20 -24.19
CA THR A 217 -4.10 30.38 -23.89
C THR A 217 -3.35 31.54 -23.24
N GLY A 218 -2.11 31.31 -22.78
CA GLY A 218 -1.15 32.32 -22.33
C GLY A 218 0.27 31.92 -22.72
N ASN A 219 1.27 32.67 -22.24
CA ASN A 219 2.68 32.32 -22.43
C ASN A 219 3.07 31.10 -21.59
N GLU A 220 2.61 31.06 -20.34
CA GLU A 220 2.73 29.93 -19.42
C GLU A 220 1.34 29.45 -18.97
N GLN A 221 1.26 28.23 -18.43
CA GLN A 221 0.02 27.73 -17.86
C GLN A 221 0.00 27.94 -16.35
N TYR A 222 -1.15 28.36 -15.80
CA TYR A 222 -1.34 28.38 -14.35
C TYR A 222 -1.16 26.98 -13.76
N SER A 223 -0.48 26.95 -12.62
CA SER A 223 -0.27 25.75 -11.80
C SER A 223 -0.79 26.04 -10.40
N PHE A 224 -1.73 25.22 -9.94
CA PHE A 224 -2.45 25.43 -8.68
C PHE A 224 -1.93 24.47 -7.63
N GLY A 225 -1.38 25.02 -6.54
CA GLY A 225 -0.95 24.25 -5.39
C GLY A 225 -2.15 23.69 -4.61
N VAL A 226 -2.09 22.40 -4.33
CA VAL A 226 -3.11 21.61 -3.62
C VAL A 226 -2.42 20.87 -2.49
N LYS A 227 -2.97 20.95 -1.28
CA LYS A 227 -2.48 20.18 -0.13
C LYS A 227 -3.26 18.86 -0.04
N ILE A 228 -2.54 17.74 0.06
CA ILE A 228 -3.12 16.41 0.31
C ILE A 228 -2.96 16.12 1.79
N GLY A 229 -4.07 15.86 2.47
CA GLY A 229 -4.11 15.65 3.92
C GLY A 229 -3.82 16.92 4.73
N ASP A 230 -4.11 16.86 6.02
CA ASP A 230 -3.74 17.92 6.95
C ASP A 230 -3.66 17.40 8.39
N ARG A 231 -2.44 17.25 8.92
CA ARG A 231 -2.20 16.79 10.29
C ARG A 231 -2.90 17.63 11.37
N GLN A 232 -3.11 18.93 11.12
CA GLN A 232 -3.79 19.80 12.11
C GLN A 232 -5.29 19.51 12.21
N ARG A 233 -5.84 18.74 11.28
CA ARG A 233 -7.25 18.35 11.26
C ARG A 233 -7.36 16.90 11.70
N GLY A 234 -7.80 16.70 12.94
CA GLY A 234 -7.98 15.36 13.53
C GLY A 234 -9.08 14.50 12.86
N PHE A 235 -9.60 14.90 11.70
CA PHE A 235 -10.56 14.15 10.88
C PHE A 235 -10.00 13.83 9.48
N ASP A 236 -8.70 14.01 9.26
CA ASP A 236 -8.02 13.60 8.03
C ASP A 236 -7.35 12.23 8.21
N GLY A 237 -7.60 11.29 7.29
CA GLY A 237 -7.09 9.92 7.37
C GLY A 237 -5.68 9.71 6.79
N LEU A 238 -5.04 10.72 6.19
CA LEU A 238 -3.75 10.55 5.51
C LEU A 238 -2.58 10.41 6.49
N VAL A 239 -1.85 9.30 6.41
CA VAL A 239 -0.58 9.11 7.14
C VAL A 239 0.61 9.53 6.28
N GLY A 240 0.60 9.21 4.99
CA GLY A 240 1.63 9.62 4.05
C GLY A 240 1.33 9.16 2.63
N TYR A 241 2.09 9.63 1.65
CA TYR A 241 1.90 9.27 0.25
C TYR A 241 3.22 9.16 -0.53
N PHE A 242 3.21 8.26 -1.51
CA PHE A 242 4.25 8.08 -2.52
C PHE A 242 3.82 8.76 -3.81
N GLU A 243 4.77 9.40 -4.47
CA GLU A 243 4.55 9.96 -5.80
C GLU A 243 4.45 8.84 -6.84
N CYS A 244 3.56 9.02 -7.82
CA CYS A 244 3.60 8.22 -9.04
C CYS A 244 4.58 8.86 -10.02
N ARG A 245 5.34 8.04 -10.75
CA ARG A 245 6.25 8.53 -11.80
C ARG A 245 5.46 9.17 -12.94
N GLU A 246 5.99 10.29 -13.43
CA GLU A 246 5.38 11.09 -14.50
C GLU A 246 5.36 10.38 -15.87
N SER A 247 6.29 9.45 -16.10
CA SER A 247 6.31 8.62 -17.30
C SER A 247 6.58 7.18 -16.90
N LEU A 248 5.78 6.25 -17.40
CA LEU A 248 6.14 4.84 -17.35
C LEU A 248 6.82 4.50 -18.67
N SER A 249 8.15 4.42 -18.66
CA SER A 249 8.88 3.66 -19.68
C SER A 249 8.66 2.15 -19.45
N PRO A 250 8.93 1.29 -20.45
CA PRO A 250 8.96 -0.16 -20.24
C PRO A 250 9.89 -0.57 -19.08
N GLU A 251 10.94 0.21 -18.78
CA GLU A 251 11.83 -0.01 -17.65
C GLU A 251 11.19 0.39 -16.30
N ASP A 252 10.35 1.43 -16.28
CA ASP A 252 9.61 1.90 -15.09
C ASP A 252 8.44 1.00 -14.69
N THR A 253 7.98 0.13 -15.60
CA THR A 253 6.98 -0.88 -15.26
C THR A 253 7.46 -1.85 -14.17
N LYS A 254 8.78 -1.96 -13.95
CA LYS A 254 9.38 -2.74 -12.86
C LYS A 254 8.97 -2.25 -11.47
N ASP A 255 8.77 -0.94 -11.31
CA ASP A 255 8.37 -0.32 -10.04
C ASP A 255 6.85 -0.10 -9.96
N LEU A 256 6.13 -0.56 -10.98
CA LEU A 256 4.68 -0.48 -11.08
C LEU A 256 4.14 0.96 -10.91
N GLY A 257 4.96 1.95 -11.22
CA GLY A 257 4.60 3.37 -11.25
C GLY A 257 4.74 4.14 -9.95
N LEU A 258 4.92 3.50 -8.78
CA LEU A 258 5.16 4.23 -7.52
C LEU A 258 6.65 4.46 -7.24
N ALA A 259 7.03 5.68 -6.89
CA ALA A 259 8.37 6.01 -6.42
C ALA A 259 8.53 5.74 -4.92
N LEU A 260 8.97 4.53 -4.56
CA LEU A 260 9.11 4.11 -3.15
C LEU A 260 10.39 4.57 -2.46
N LYS A 261 11.18 5.48 -3.06
CA LYS A 261 12.44 5.98 -2.48
C LYS A 261 12.18 6.72 -1.16
N SER A 262 11.14 7.55 -1.14
CA SER A 262 10.73 8.39 -0.01
C SER A 262 9.20 8.43 0.06
N ILE A 263 8.66 8.53 1.27
CA ILE A 263 7.23 8.80 1.48
C ILE A 263 7.06 10.24 1.99
N HIS A 264 6.09 10.97 1.46
CA HIS A 264 5.76 12.32 1.92
C HIS A 264 4.72 12.28 3.03
N SER A 265 4.94 13.02 4.12
CA SER A 265 4.05 13.02 5.28
C SER A 265 4.13 14.32 6.09
N ASP A 266 2.99 14.78 6.62
CA ASP A 266 2.93 15.85 7.64
C ASP A 266 3.49 15.37 9.01
N PHE A 267 3.78 14.06 9.14
CA PHE A 267 4.39 13.43 10.32
C PHE A 267 5.90 13.20 10.15
N ALA A 268 6.53 13.81 9.14
CA ALA A 268 7.96 13.75 8.94
C ALA A 268 8.73 14.36 10.15
N PRO A 269 9.87 13.75 10.55
CA PRO A 269 10.67 14.22 11.67
C PRO A 269 11.43 15.52 11.32
N GLY A 270 11.53 16.46 12.26
CA GLY A 270 12.39 17.66 12.12
C GLY A 270 11.67 19.00 11.96
N GLY A 271 10.33 19.00 11.86
CA GLY A 271 9.53 20.22 11.69
C GLY A 271 9.63 20.82 10.29
N ASN A 272 8.66 21.66 9.91
CA ASN A 272 8.44 22.11 8.51
C ASN A 272 9.51 23.05 7.92
N GLU A 273 10.67 23.22 8.58
CA GLU A 273 11.71 24.20 8.22
C GLU A 273 12.97 23.57 7.64
N VAL A 274 13.01 22.25 7.44
CA VAL A 274 14.15 21.60 6.81
C VAL A 274 14.04 21.74 5.29
N GLU A 275 14.92 22.55 4.69
CA GLU A 275 15.06 22.62 3.24
C GLU A 275 15.58 21.25 2.75
N GLU A 276 14.72 20.48 2.08
CA GLU A 276 15.05 19.14 1.61
C GLU A 276 15.79 19.21 0.28
N ASP A 277 16.90 18.48 0.18
CA ASP A 277 17.62 18.28 -1.08
C ASP A 277 16.78 17.38 -2.01
N PRO A 278 16.35 17.87 -3.20
CA PRO A 278 15.56 17.08 -4.14
C PRO A 278 16.26 15.80 -4.60
N ASP A 279 17.59 15.79 -4.68
CA ASP A 279 18.36 14.62 -5.12
C ASP A 279 18.54 13.60 -3.97
N HIS A 280 18.45 14.07 -2.73
CA HIS A 280 18.69 13.33 -1.50
C HIS A 280 17.57 13.46 -0.47
N LEU A 281 16.34 13.22 -0.91
CA LEU A 281 15.16 13.20 -0.03
C LEU A 281 15.37 12.25 1.17
N PRO A 282 14.95 12.66 2.37
CA PRO A 282 14.95 11.78 3.52
C PRO A 282 13.98 10.60 3.30
N PRO A 283 14.10 9.52 4.08
CA PRO A 283 13.21 8.37 3.94
C PRO A 283 11.72 8.71 4.12
N VAL A 284 11.42 9.62 5.06
CA VAL A 284 10.12 10.27 5.22
C VAL A 284 10.35 11.76 5.02
N ALA A 285 9.83 12.29 3.91
CA ALA A 285 9.91 13.67 3.48
C ALA A 285 8.70 14.46 3.96
N HIS A 286 8.83 15.77 4.13
CA HIS A 286 7.70 16.63 4.44
C HIS A 286 6.68 16.62 3.28
N SER A 287 5.39 16.65 3.63
CA SER A 287 4.34 16.86 2.64
C SER A 287 4.52 18.20 1.94
N LYS A 288 4.39 18.19 0.61
CA LYS A 288 4.51 19.38 -0.25
C LYS A 288 3.21 19.65 -0.98
N LEU A 289 3.05 20.89 -1.45
CA LEU A 289 1.93 21.21 -2.33
C LEU A 289 2.09 20.46 -3.66
N VAL A 290 1.04 19.74 -4.03
CA VAL A 290 0.91 19.12 -5.35
C VAL A 290 0.37 20.15 -6.31
N HIS A 291 1.01 20.26 -7.46
CA HIS A 291 0.72 21.29 -8.44
C HIS A 291 -0.14 20.73 -9.58
N LEU A 292 -1.41 21.13 -9.62
CA LEU A 292 -2.36 20.73 -10.66
C LEU A 292 -2.49 21.81 -11.73
N ASN A 293 -2.39 21.41 -12.99
CA ASN A 293 -2.73 22.26 -14.13
C ASN A 293 -4.20 22.06 -14.51
N ALA A 294 -4.91 23.15 -14.78
CA ALA A 294 -6.29 23.04 -15.24
C ALA A 294 -6.36 22.41 -16.63
N TYR A 295 -7.37 21.59 -16.90
CA TYR A 295 -7.63 21.04 -18.22
C TYR A 295 -9.11 21.18 -18.59
N TYR A 296 -9.39 21.06 -19.88
CA TYR A 296 -10.73 20.99 -20.42
C TYR A 296 -10.72 19.94 -21.52
N GLU A 297 -11.56 18.92 -21.40
CA GLU A 297 -11.78 17.93 -22.46
C GLU A 297 -13.13 18.23 -23.12
N SER A 298 -13.08 18.74 -24.36
CA SER A 298 -14.28 19.07 -25.12
C SER A 298 -15.14 17.81 -25.38
N PRO A 299 -16.43 17.83 -25.01
CA PRO A 299 -17.37 16.76 -25.34
C PRO A 299 -17.83 16.85 -26.80
N GLU A 300 -17.68 18.02 -27.43
CA GLU A 300 -17.95 18.23 -28.84
C GLU A 300 -16.66 18.02 -29.62
N PRO A 301 -16.63 17.06 -30.55
CA PRO A 301 -15.47 16.94 -31.41
C PRO A 301 -15.80 17.46 -32.82
N ARG A 302 -14.76 17.92 -33.51
CA ARG A 302 -14.80 18.04 -34.97
C ARG A 302 -15.00 16.66 -35.67
N HIS A 303 -14.86 15.55 -34.93
CA HIS A 303 -15.08 14.15 -35.37
C HIS A 303 -15.57 13.29 -34.20
N VAL A 304 -16.71 12.58 -34.32
CA VAL A 304 -17.30 11.72 -33.24
C VAL A 304 -16.22 11.00 -32.42
N VAL A 305 -16.04 11.42 -31.17
CA VAL A 305 -15.11 10.78 -30.22
C VAL A 305 -15.91 9.71 -29.51
N ASP A 306 -15.42 8.48 -29.55
CA ASP A 306 -15.99 7.38 -28.80
C ASP A 306 -15.96 7.65 -27.28
N ALA A 307 -16.93 7.14 -26.54
CA ALA A 307 -17.04 7.38 -25.10
C ALA A 307 -15.80 6.88 -24.35
N GLU A 308 -15.24 5.76 -24.81
CA GLU A 308 -14.01 5.18 -24.27
C GLU A 308 -12.81 6.11 -24.47
N GLU A 309 -12.63 6.67 -25.67
CA GLU A 309 -11.56 7.63 -25.98
C GLU A 309 -11.71 8.94 -25.19
N TYR A 310 -12.94 9.38 -24.90
CA TYR A 310 -13.16 10.51 -23.99
C TYR A 310 -12.74 10.19 -22.55
N ALA A 311 -13.21 9.05 -22.00
CA ALA A 311 -12.86 8.61 -20.66
C ALA A 311 -11.35 8.44 -20.49
N ARG A 312 -10.71 7.87 -21.50
CA ARG A 312 -9.27 7.68 -21.62
C ARG A 312 -8.47 8.98 -21.56
N ARG A 313 -8.85 9.98 -22.36
CA ARG A 313 -8.24 11.32 -22.32
C ARG A 313 -8.45 12.01 -20.97
N HIS A 314 -9.63 11.83 -20.39
CA HIS A 314 -9.95 12.37 -19.07
C HIS A 314 -9.10 11.73 -17.97
N ASN A 315 -8.97 10.39 -17.97
CA ASN A 315 -8.17 9.63 -17.01
C ASN A 315 -6.67 9.97 -17.10
N ALA A 316 -6.16 10.26 -18.29
CA ALA A 316 -4.79 10.71 -18.49
C ALA A 316 -4.46 12.06 -17.80
N ARG A 317 -5.47 12.80 -17.33
CA ARG A 317 -5.30 14.06 -16.58
C ARG A 317 -5.19 13.86 -15.07
N LEU A 318 -5.38 12.63 -14.58
CA LEU A 318 -5.23 12.30 -13.17
C LEU A 318 -3.75 12.29 -12.78
N GLN A 319 -3.41 13.06 -11.77
CA GLN A 319 -2.15 12.92 -11.06
C GLN A 319 -2.36 11.93 -9.91
N VAL A 320 -1.69 10.78 -10.01
CA VAL A 320 -1.91 9.61 -9.14
C VAL A 320 -0.84 9.51 -8.07
N PHE A 321 -1.22 8.99 -6.90
CA PHE A 321 -0.36 8.80 -5.74
C PHE A 321 -0.72 7.49 -5.05
N GLY A 322 0.28 6.85 -4.44
CA GLY A 322 0.07 5.73 -3.53
C GLY A 322 -0.04 6.26 -2.11
N ALA A 323 -1.20 6.19 -1.47
CA ALA A 323 -1.41 6.74 -0.13
C ALA A 323 -1.45 5.63 0.93
N LEU A 324 -0.85 5.90 2.08
CA LEU A 324 -1.07 5.19 3.33
C LEU A 324 -2.13 5.97 4.12
N THR A 325 -3.31 5.37 4.27
CA THR A 325 -4.47 6.03 4.87
C THR A 325 -5.09 5.17 5.95
N ASP A 326 -5.67 5.81 6.95
CA ASP A 326 -6.65 5.19 7.81
C ASP A 326 -7.91 4.83 7.01
N PRO A 327 -8.38 3.57 7.00
CA PRO A 327 -9.56 3.18 6.24
C PRO A 327 -10.88 3.72 6.81
N PHE A 328 -10.89 4.23 8.04
CA PHE A 328 -12.11 4.67 8.73
C PHE A 328 -12.36 6.18 8.64
N VAL A 329 -11.35 6.94 8.24
CA VAL A 329 -11.38 8.41 8.22
C VAL A 329 -11.16 8.88 6.78
N PRO A 330 -11.96 9.84 6.26
CA PRO A 330 -11.76 10.33 4.91
C PRO A 330 -10.41 11.02 4.73
N LEU A 331 -9.79 10.81 3.58
CA LEU A 331 -8.65 11.60 3.12
C LEU A 331 -9.17 12.89 2.51
N HIS A 332 -8.62 14.05 2.90
CA HIS A 332 -9.04 15.32 2.33
C HIS A 332 -7.98 15.95 1.43
N VAL A 333 -8.47 16.72 0.47
CA VAL A 333 -7.65 17.51 -0.44
C VAL A 333 -8.12 18.94 -0.44
N TYR A 334 -7.18 19.84 -0.19
CA TYR A 334 -7.42 21.26 0.03
C TYR A 334 -6.83 22.05 -1.13
N SER A 335 -7.66 22.89 -1.72
CA SER A 335 -7.20 23.93 -2.63
C SER A 335 -7.56 25.29 -2.04
N GLY A 336 -6.71 26.29 -2.22
CA GLY A 336 -7.02 27.66 -1.79
C GLY A 336 -8.11 28.37 -2.61
N ILE A 337 -8.67 27.69 -3.62
CA ILE A 337 -9.51 28.27 -4.67
C ILE A 337 -10.83 27.53 -4.93
N LEU A 338 -10.92 26.25 -4.55
CA LEU A 338 -12.10 25.39 -4.73
C LEU A 338 -12.43 24.68 -3.41
N PRO A 339 -13.70 24.25 -3.22
CA PRO A 339 -14.10 23.50 -2.03
C PRO A 339 -13.22 22.27 -1.78
N VAL A 340 -13.07 21.93 -0.50
CA VAL A 340 -12.37 20.72 -0.04
C VAL A 340 -13.04 19.48 -0.64
N ARG A 341 -12.23 18.53 -1.11
CA ARG A 341 -12.69 17.22 -1.56
C ARG A 341 -12.28 16.17 -0.55
N GLU A 342 -13.16 15.21 -0.30
CA GLU A 342 -12.93 14.08 0.58
C GLU A 342 -13.00 12.76 -0.20
N LEU A 343 -12.19 11.79 0.20
CA LEU A 343 -12.16 10.42 -0.31
C LEU A 343 -12.31 9.46 0.86
N SER A 344 -13.42 8.72 0.87
CA SER A 344 -13.69 7.71 1.89
C SER A 344 -13.78 6.34 1.24
N LEU A 345 -13.09 5.35 1.81
CA LEU A 345 -13.18 3.98 1.34
C LEU A 345 -14.58 3.41 1.66
N PRO A 346 -15.27 2.78 0.69
CA PRO A 346 -16.51 2.08 0.95
C PRO A 346 -16.30 0.96 2.00
N PRO A 347 -17.23 0.73 2.95
CA PRO A 347 -17.04 -0.28 4.00
C PRO A 347 -16.70 -1.69 3.51
N TRP A 348 -17.25 -2.09 2.36
CA TRP A 348 -17.03 -3.41 1.81
C TRP A 348 -15.57 -3.67 1.40
N THR A 349 -14.79 -2.62 1.07
CA THR A 349 -13.39 -2.77 0.63
C THR A 349 -12.48 -3.22 1.76
N TRP A 350 -12.84 -2.90 3.01
CA TRP A 350 -12.02 -3.19 4.19
C TRP A 350 -12.63 -4.20 5.15
N GLN A 351 -13.96 -4.30 5.28
CA GLN A 351 -14.59 -5.22 6.25
C GLN A 351 -14.17 -6.68 6.05
N GLY A 352 -14.17 -7.14 4.80
CA GLY A 352 -13.75 -8.51 4.45
C GLY A 352 -12.28 -8.76 4.77
N ALA A 353 -11.42 -7.77 4.52
CA ALA A 353 -9.99 -7.86 4.80
C ALA A 353 -9.71 -7.91 6.30
N LEU A 354 -10.30 -6.98 7.07
CA LEU A 354 -10.10 -6.92 8.52
C LEU A 354 -10.65 -8.16 9.24
N ALA A 355 -11.72 -8.77 8.74
CA ALA A 355 -12.24 -10.03 9.26
C ALA A 355 -11.28 -11.22 9.09
N ARG A 356 -10.42 -11.18 8.06
CA ARG A 356 -9.40 -12.22 7.81
C ARG A 356 -8.12 -12.00 8.60
N MET A 357 -7.79 -10.75 8.93
CA MET A 357 -6.61 -10.44 9.73
C MET A 357 -6.73 -11.03 11.13
N LYS A 358 -5.72 -11.82 11.53
CA LYS A 358 -5.63 -12.43 12.86
C LYS A 358 -4.50 -11.79 13.65
N ALA A 359 -4.71 -11.62 14.95
CA ALA A 359 -3.64 -11.25 15.87
C ALA A 359 -2.58 -12.33 15.93
N PHE A 360 -1.34 -11.96 15.62
CA PHE A 360 -0.21 -12.86 15.47
C PHE A 360 1.08 -12.14 15.86
N PHE A 361 1.89 -12.75 16.72
CA PHE A 361 3.17 -12.19 17.13
C PHE A 361 4.22 -13.27 17.36
N HIS A 362 5.46 -12.90 17.07
CA HIS A 362 6.61 -13.74 17.40
C HIS A 362 6.77 -13.83 18.91
N ALA A 363 6.90 -15.04 19.44
CA ALA A 363 6.98 -15.32 20.86
C ALA A 363 8.13 -16.30 21.14
N GLY A 364 8.99 -15.96 22.10
CA GLY A 364 10.08 -16.83 22.53
C GLY A 364 11.38 -16.09 22.87
N PRO A 365 12.36 -16.80 23.46
CA PRO A 365 12.26 -18.19 23.89
C PRO A 365 11.40 -18.34 25.16
N ILE A 366 10.47 -19.30 25.16
CA ILE A 366 9.71 -19.72 26.36
C ILE A 366 10.21 -21.08 26.84
N ILE A 367 10.23 -21.30 28.14
CA ILE A 367 10.69 -22.57 28.73
C ILE A 367 9.48 -23.38 29.17
N VAL A 368 9.35 -24.59 28.64
CA VAL A 368 8.30 -25.56 29.00
C VAL A 368 8.89 -26.79 29.67
N THR A 369 8.08 -27.46 30.51
CA THR A 369 8.49 -28.61 31.33
C THR A 369 8.44 -29.95 30.58
N LYS A 370 7.78 -29.97 29.41
CA LYS A 370 7.70 -31.11 28.51
C LYS A 370 7.83 -30.61 27.07
N ASP A 371 8.42 -31.44 26.22
CA ASP A 371 8.54 -31.14 24.80
C ASP A 371 7.17 -31.14 24.10
N VAL A 372 7.10 -30.47 22.94
CA VAL A 372 5.90 -30.38 22.11
C VAL A 372 5.65 -31.67 21.33
N ALA A 373 4.41 -31.85 20.87
CA ALA A 373 4.07 -32.99 20.03
C ALA A 373 4.87 -32.99 18.71
N ASN A 374 5.10 -34.17 18.13
CA ASN A 374 5.70 -34.30 16.80
C ASN A 374 4.83 -33.63 15.72
N PHE A 375 5.46 -33.23 14.62
CA PHE A 375 4.78 -32.65 13.47
C PHE A 375 3.77 -33.61 12.84
N ASP A 376 2.58 -33.11 12.50
CA ASP A 376 1.53 -33.83 11.76
C ASP A 376 1.25 -33.09 10.44
N ASP A 377 1.48 -33.76 9.31
CA ASP A 377 1.28 -33.22 7.97
C ASP A 377 -0.17 -32.73 7.73
N ASN A 378 -1.16 -33.32 8.40
CA ASN A 378 -2.56 -32.94 8.24
C ASN A 378 -2.94 -31.66 9.00
N ARG A 379 -2.04 -31.18 9.86
CA ARG A 379 -2.22 -30.00 10.72
C ARG A 379 -1.27 -28.87 10.36
N GLU A 380 -0.60 -28.98 9.23
CA GLU A 380 0.27 -27.92 8.71
C GLU A 380 -0.53 -26.64 8.42
N LEU A 381 0.06 -25.51 8.77
CA LEU A 381 -0.58 -24.21 8.58
C LEU A 381 -0.57 -23.78 7.11
N ALA A 382 -1.75 -23.42 6.61
CA ALA A 382 -1.95 -22.84 5.29
C ALA A 382 -2.68 -21.49 5.38
N PRO A 383 -2.43 -20.54 4.47
CA PRO A 383 -3.09 -19.23 4.47
C PRO A 383 -4.59 -19.38 4.27
N GLY A 384 -5.37 -18.56 4.99
CA GLY A 384 -6.84 -18.49 4.84
C GLY A 384 -7.61 -19.71 5.35
N VAL A 385 -6.95 -20.74 5.88
CA VAL A 385 -7.60 -21.90 6.50
C VAL A 385 -7.89 -21.62 7.97
N ALA A 386 -9.12 -21.90 8.41
CA ALA A 386 -9.48 -21.79 9.81
C ALA A 386 -8.65 -22.79 10.65
N ILE A 387 -7.91 -22.28 11.62
CA ILE A 387 -7.07 -23.11 12.48
C ILE A 387 -7.97 -23.82 13.49
N THR A 388 -8.02 -25.15 13.37
CA THR A 388 -8.71 -26.01 14.33
C THR A 388 -7.70 -26.51 15.34
N LEU A 389 -7.89 -26.17 16.61
CA LEU A 389 -7.07 -26.69 17.70
C LEU A 389 -7.62 -28.05 18.15
N PRO A 390 -6.77 -29.08 18.31
CA PRO A 390 -7.22 -30.31 18.91
C PRO A 390 -7.54 -30.11 20.39
N ASP A 391 -8.50 -30.90 20.89
CA ASP A 391 -8.78 -31.05 22.32
C ASP A 391 -7.63 -31.83 23.00
N VAL A 392 -6.45 -31.23 23.06
CA VAL A 392 -5.29 -31.83 23.71
C VAL A 392 -5.36 -31.52 25.20
N LYS A 393 -5.37 -32.56 26.04
CA LYS A 393 -5.19 -32.38 27.48
C LYS A 393 -3.80 -31.78 27.73
N HIS A 394 -3.67 -31.01 28.81
CA HIS A 394 -2.44 -30.31 29.25
C HIS A 394 -1.14 -31.15 29.25
N GLU A 395 -1.24 -32.47 29.10
CA GLU A 395 -0.13 -33.43 29.19
C GLU A 395 0.37 -33.98 27.83
N GLU A 396 -0.30 -33.69 26.70
CA GLU A 396 -0.01 -34.31 25.38
C GLU A 396 0.51 -33.32 24.32
N GLY A 397 1.40 -32.39 24.71
CA GLY A 397 2.10 -31.51 23.76
C GLY A 397 1.45 -30.14 23.54
N ALA A 398 0.72 -29.65 24.55
CA ALA A 398 0.22 -28.27 24.61
C ALA A 398 1.31 -27.32 25.16
N VAL A 399 1.26 -26.04 24.76
CA VAL A 399 2.24 -25.04 25.22
C VAL A 399 1.64 -24.24 26.36
N GLY A 400 2.04 -24.57 27.59
CA GLY A 400 1.61 -23.86 28.78
C GLY A 400 2.15 -22.43 28.79
N LEU A 401 1.24 -21.45 28.82
CA LEU A 401 1.58 -20.04 29.00
C LEU A 401 0.81 -19.50 30.21
N PRO A 402 1.40 -18.58 31.00
CA PRO A 402 0.64 -17.83 32.00
C PRO A 402 -0.59 -17.22 31.34
N ALA A 403 -1.75 -17.38 31.97
CA ALA A 403 -3.05 -17.05 31.38
C ALA A 403 -3.02 -15.71 30.62
N VAL A 404 -3.05 -15.78 29.29
CA VAL A 404 -3.14 -14.59 28.44
C VAL A 404 -4.57 -14.08 28.54
N ALA A 405 -4.75 -12.89 29.10
CA ALA A 405 -6.06 -12.32 29.31
C ALA A 405 -6.73 -11.99 27.96
N GLY A 406 -7.90 -12.59 27.70
CA GLY A 406 -8.75 -12.29 26.55
C GLY A 406 -8.45 -13.14 25.30
N GLY A 407 -9.46 -13.87 24.83
CA GLY A 407 -9.41 -14.67 23.59
C GLY A 407 -8.85 -16.08 23.75
N ASP A 408 -9.14 -16.94 22.77
CA ASP A 408 -8.53 -18.27 22.64
C ASP A 408 -7.28 -18.14 21.76
N TRP A 409 -6.15 -18.66 22.26
CA TRP A 409 -4.82 -18.52 21.65
C TRP A 409 -4.25 -19.86 21.19
N ALA A 410 -3.51 -19.83 20.10
CA ALA A 410 -2.75 -20.95 19.55
C ALA A 410 -1.26 -20.62 19.53
N TRP A 411 -0.44 -21.60 19.89
CA TRP A 411 1.01 -21.55 19.69
C TRP A 411 1.34 -22.18 18.34
N LEU A 412 1.96 -21.43 17.44
CA LEU A 412 2.40 -21.89 16.13
C LEU A 412 3.84 -22.35 16.26
N GLN A 413 4.02 -23.66 16.37
CA GLN A 413 5.32 -24.28 16.60
C GLN A 413 6.03 -24.54 15.27
N PRO A 414 7.29 -24.09 15.10
CA PRO A 414 8.13 -24.47 13.98
C PRO A 414 8.68 -25.88 14.11
N TYR A 415 8.79 -26.56 12.97
CA TYR A 415 9.36 -27.88 12.80
C TYR A 415 10.26 -27.92 11.57
N TYR A 416 11.35 -28.69 11.68
CA TYR A 416 12.32 -28.92 10.61
C TYR A 416 12.33 -30.41 10.27
N PRO A 417 11.34 -30.93 9.51
CA PRO A 417 11.40 -32.32 9.08
C PRO A 417 12.63 -32.51 8.21
N GLY A 418 13.49 -33.46 8.60
CA GLY A 418 14.76 -33.70 7.94
C GLY A 418 14.65 -34.07 6.46
N GLU A 419 15.73 -33.74 5.74
CA GLU A 419 16.00 -33.91 4.30
C GLU A 419 15.16 -33.04 3.34
N ALA A 420 15.65 -31.82 3.15
CA ALA A 420 15.45 -31.09 1.90
C ALA A 420 15.89 -31.95 0.72
N LYS A 421 14.93 -32.52 0.01
CA LYS A 421 15.20 -33.19 -1.25
C LYS A 421 15.63 -32.12 -2.24
N GLN A 422 16.81 -32.30 -2.83
CA GLN A 422 17.21 -31.53 -4.01
C GLN A 422 16.03 -31.52 -4.99
N PRO A 423 15.66 -30.36 -5.57
CA PRO A 423 14.73 -30.38 -6.70
C PRO A 423 15.29 -31.38 -7.72
N PRO A 424 14.46 -32.28 -8.28
CA PRO A 424 14.93 -33.23 -9.28
C PRO A 424 15.66 -32.44 -10.36
N ALA A 425 16.92 -32.80 -10.59
CA ALA A 425 17.69 -32.21 -11.68
C ALA A 425 16.83 -32.34 -12.95
N GLU A 426 16.50 -31.20 -13.57
CA GLU A 426 16.05 -31.24 -14.95
C GLU A 426 17.14 -31.99 -15.72
N ASP A 427 16.75 -33.13 -16.30
CA ASP A 427 17.62 -33.96 -17.13
C ASP A 427 17.87 -33.20 -18.44
N ASP A 428 18.70 -32.17 -18.35
CA ASP A 428 19.13 -31.40 -19.51
C ASP A 428 20.24 -32.23 -20.17
N GLY A 429 19.77 -33.07 -21.10
CA GLY A 429 20.56 -34.10 -21.76
C GLY A 429 21.95 -33.62 -22.17
N GLY A 430 22.95 -34.12 -21.45
CA GLY A 430 24.32 -34.29 -21.88
C GLY A 430 25.00 -33.10 -22.56
N ARG A 431 25.65 -32.25 -21.76
CA ARG A 431 26.95 -31.64 -22.10
C ARG A 431 27.68 -31.17 -20.86
N ALA A 432 28.78 -31.83 -20.52
CA ALA A 432 29.72 -31.35 -19.52
C ALA A 432 30.36 -30.05 -20.02
N SER A 433 30.06 -28.93 -19.37
CA SER A 433 30.79 -27.67 -19.55
C SER A 433 31.56 -27.36 -18.26
N ASP A 434 32.89 -27.33 -18.36
CA ASP A 434 33.83 -26.84 -17.34
C ASP A 434 33.65 -25.33 -17.11
N GLY A 435 32.61 -24.96 -16.38
CA GLY A 435 32.36 -23.60 -15.89
C GLY A 435 32.58 -23.50 -14.37
N PRO A 436 32.81 -22.29 -13.83
CA PRO A 436 33.02 -22.09 -12.40
C PRO A 436 31.82 -22.62 -11.61
N VAL A 437 32.11 -23.46 -10.62
CA VAL A 437 31.12 -24.06 -9.72
C VAL A 437 30.33 -22.94 -9.06
N VAL A 438 29.11 -22.71 -9.53
CA VAL A 438 28.11 -21.89 -8.86
C VAL A 438 27.87 -22.54 -7.49
N PRO A 439 27.99 -21.83 -6.37
CA PRO A 439 27.68 -22.40 -5.07
C PRO A 439 26.23 -22.92 -5.10
N PRO A 440 25.96 -24.12 -4.57
CA PRO A 440 24.60 -24.66 -4.56
C PRO A 440 23.68 -23.68 -3.83
N ALA A 441 22.51 -23.43 -4.41
CA ALA A 441 21.45 -22.66 -3.77
C ALA A 441 21.20 -23.21 -2.34
N PRO A 442 20.97 -22.35 -1.34
CA PRO A 442 20.78 -22.79 0.03
C PRO A 442 19.65 -23.82 0.11
N ILE A 443 19.95 -24.92 0.78
CA ILE A 443 19.05 -26.03 1.02
C ILE A 443 17.91 -25.53 1.92
N GLU A 444 16.75 -25.22 1.32
CA GLU A 444 15.53 -24.88 2.06
C GLU A 444 15.00 -26.14 2.76
N ALA A 445 15.47 -26.42 3.97
CA ALA A 445 14.61 -27.09 4.94
C ALA A 445 13.51 -26.07 5.30
N LEU A 446 12.46 -25.98 4.46
CA LEU A 446 11.33 -25.09 4.70
C LEU A 446 10.77 -25.40 6.09
N GLU A 447 10.99 -24.47 7.01
CA GLU A 447 10.39 -24.48 8.32
C GLU A 447 8.87 -24.65 8.17
N ARG A 448 8.31 -25.65 8.84
CA ARG A 448 6.87 -25.98 8.79
C ARG A 448 6.24 -25.67 10.12
N TYR A 449 5.03 -25.14 10.10
CA TYR A 449 4.33 -24.77 11.32
C TYR A 449 3.09 -25.63 11.53
N MET A 450 2.83 -25.95 12.78
CA MET A 450 1.60 -26.56 13.25
C MET A 450 1.08 -25.78 14.46
N ALA A 451 -0.23 -25.55 14.52
CA ALA A 451 -0.86 -24.94 15.69
C ALA A 451 -1.01 -25.95 16.84
N LEU A 452 -0.57 -25.55 18.03
CA LEU A 452 -0.70 -26.24 19.30
C LEU A 452 -1.63 -25.43 20.24
N PRO A 453 -2.43 -26.10 21.07
CA PRO A 453 -3.28 -25.40 22.04
C PRO A 453 -2.44 -24.77 23.15
N VAL A 454 -2.93 -23.63 23.66
CA VAL A 454 -2.34 -22.88 24.77
C VAL A 454 -3.26 -22.97 25.98
N PRO A 455 -3.09 -23.98 26.86
CA PRO A 455 -3.87 -24.07 28.07
C PRO A 455 -3.43 -22.96 29.05
N ALA A 456 -4.39 -22.42 29.80
CA ALA A 456 -4.11 -21.45 30.84
C ALA A 456 -3.38 -22.14 32.01
N GLU A 457 -2.15 -21.74 32.26
CA GLU A 457 -1.43 -22.13 33.47
C GLU A 457 -1.71 -21.16 34.63
N ASP A 458 -1.68 -21.69 35.86
CA ASP A 458 -1.77 -20.87 37.07
C ASP A 458 -0.40 -20.25 37.40
N GLU A 459 -0.40 -19.11 38.10
CA GLU A 459 0.83 -18.40 38.50
C GLU A 459 1.63 -19.12 39.59
N ARG A 460 1.27 -20.37 39.92
CA ARG A 460 1.91 -21.12 41.01
C ARG A 460 3.22 -21.70 40.51
N ALA A 461 4.30 -21.40 41.23
CA ALA A 461 5.59 -22.03 40.98
C ALA A 461 5.49 -23.55 41.10
N ARG A 462 5.80 -24.26 40.02
CA ARG A 462 5.90 -25.73 39.98
C ARG A 462 7.37 -26.11 39.85
N PHE A 463 7.79 -27.11 40.62
CA PHE A 463 9.16 -27.63 40.62
C PHE A 463 9.25 -28.94 39.83
N ASP A 464 8.75 -28.90 38.60
CA ASP A 464 8.76 -30.07 37.72
C ASP A 464 10.20 -30.50 37.39
N ARG A 465 10.40 -31.79 37.16
CA ARG A 465 11.73 -32.31 36.80
C ARG A 465 11.94 -32.14 35.30
N GLY A 466 13.12 -31.63 34.94
CA GLY A 466 13.54 -31.54 33.54
C GLY A 466 13.75 -32.92 32.88
N PRO A 467 14.15 -32.94 31.60
CA PRO A 467 14.65 -31.81 30.81
C PRO A 467 13.58 -30.78 30.47
N TYR A 468 13.95 -29.50 30.52
CA TYR A 468 13.12 -28.40 30.03
C TYR A 468 13.41 -28.17 28.55
N THR A 469 12.39 -27.79 27.78
CA THR A 469 12.54 -27.42 26.36
C THR A 469 12.35 -25.92 26.21
N ALA A 470 13.24 -25.28 25.45
CA ALA A 470 13.06 -23.91 25.01
C ALA A 470 12.32 -23.91 23.67
N LEU A 471 11.18 -23.22 23.61
CA LEU A 471 10.38 -23.07 22.40
C LEU A 471 10.46 -21.63 21.89
N GLU A 472 10.54 -21.51 20.58
CA GLU A 472 10.42 -20.26 19.83
C GLU A 472 9.41 -20.51 18.72
N GLY A 473 8.57 -19.52 18.44
CA GLY A 473 7.49 -19.66 17.48
C GLY A 473 6.63 -18.42 17.47
N TYR A 474 5.34 -18.61 17.24
CA TYR A 474 4.40 -17.51 17.24
C TYR A 474 3.18 -17.78 18.09
N LEU A 475 2.59 -16.73 18.64
CA LEU A 475 1.28 -16.80 19.26
C LEU A 475 0.26 -16.16 18.34
N MET A 476 -0.87 -16.83 18.13
CA MET A 476 -1.93 -16.36 17.25
C MET A 476 -3.30 -16.49 17.91
N MET A 477 -4.13 -15.47 17.77
CA MET A 477 -5.51 -15.50 18.25
C MET A 477 -6.39 -16.25 17.25
N VAL A 478 -7.11 -17.26 17.74
CA VAL A 478 -7.97 -18.14 16.91
C VAL A 478 -9.44 -17.71 16.95
N GLY A 479 -9.81 -16.94 17.98
CA GLY A 479 -11.16 -16.40 18.19
C GLY A 479 -12.05 -17.37 18.99
N ARG A 480 -13.03 -16.81 19.73
CA ARG A 480 -14.09 -17.61 20.36
C ARG A 480 -15.02 -18.10 19.27
N GLU A 481 -14.94 -19.37 18.88
CA GLU A 481 -16.13 -19.98 18.30
C GLU A 481 -17.26 -19.88 19.33
N LYS A 482 -18.38 -19.25 18.95
CA LYS A 482 -19.60 -19.32 19.75
C LYS A 482 -19.94 -20.80 19.89
N LYS A 483 -19.57 -21.43 21.01
CA LYS A 483 -20.12 -22.72 21.41
C LYS A 483 -21.63 -22.53 21.42
N SER A 484 -22.30 -23.02 20.37
CA SER A 484 -23.74 -23.15 20.34
C SER A 484 -24.11 -23.98 21.56
N LYS A 485 -24.70 -23.35 22.56
CA LYS A 485 -25.33 -24.05 23.67
C LYS A 485 -26.54 -24.78 23.09
N THR A 486 -26.37 -26.04 22.71
CA THR A 486 -27.49 -27.00 22.70
C THR A 486 -27.78 -27.49 24.10
#